data_AF-A0A947JCN9-F1
#
_entry.id   AF-A0A947JCN9-F1
#
_cell.length_a   1.000
_cell.length_b   1.000
_cell.length_c   1.000
_cell.angle_alpha   90.00
_cell.angle_beta   90.00
_cell.angle_gamma   90.00
#
_symmetry.space_group_name_H-M   'P 1'
#
loop_
_entity.id
_entity.type
_entity.pdbx_description
1 polymer ?
#
loop_
_entity_poly.entity_id
_entity_poly.type
_entity_poly.pdbx_seq_one_letter_code
_entity_poly.pdbx_strand_id
1 'polypeptide(L)'
;MKCPVFNLFARCCCSGGIICAYCIQLTIVAIMIVLGALIAWKPKKTIDIQIAIYRSFNWKLEPISMEKEIRNTRIMGFVVLILGVLSLSYILLM
;
A
#
# COMPACT_ATOMS: atom_id res chain seq x y z
N MET A 1 35.27 11.71 1.54
CA MET A 1 35.44 10.80 0.38
C MET A 1 34.08 10.28 -0.02
N LYS A 2 33.84 10.24 -1.34
CA LYS A 2 32.55 10.09 -2.00
C LYS A 2 31.89 8.73 -1.72
N CYS A 3 30.61 8.75 -1.36
CA CYS A 3 29.66 7.71 -1.72
C CYS A 3 28.36 8.37 -2.21
N PRO A 4 28.19 8.57 -3.53
CA PRO A 4 26.87 8.76 -4.11
C PRO A 4 26.12 7.42 -3.98
N VAL A 5 24.80 7.43 -3.80
CA VAL A 5 23.92 6.26 -3.56
C VAL A 5 23.71 5.84 -2.07
N PHE A 6 24.55 6.28 -1.12
CA PHE A 6 24.46 5.90 0.31
C PHE A 6 23.47 6.72 1.19
N ASN A 7 22.57 7.51 0.60
CA ASN A 7 21.71 8.45 1.37
C ASN A 7 20.43 7.82 1.97
N LEU A 8 20.02 6.63 1.55
CA LEU A 8 18.86 5.93 2.14
C LEU A 8 19.18 5.38 3.56
N PHE A 9 20.43 4.98 3.78
CA PHE A 9 20.88 4.42 5.07
C PHE A 9 21.39 5.48 6.06
N ALA A 10 21.69 6.70 5.60
CA ALA A 10 22.16 7.78 6.47
C ALA A 10 21.07 8.39 7.38
N ARG A 11 19.78 8.21 7.04
CA ARG A 11 18.64 8.65 7.87
C ARG A 11 18.16 7.63 8.88
N CYS A 12 18.62 6.39 8.73
CA CYS A 12 18.17 5.32 9.58
C CYS A 12 19.26 4.99 10.58
N CYS A 13 19.14 5.54 11.79
CA CYS A 13 19.91 5.11 12.95
C CYS A 13 19.39 3.75 13.45
N CYS A 14 19.43 2.72 12.60
CA CYS A 14 19.25 1.33 13.05
C CYS A 14 20.54 0.88 13.76
N SER A 15 20.76 1.40 14.96
CA SER A 15 21.78 0.88 15.88
C SER A 15 21.09 -0.06 16.87
N GLY A 16 21.57 -1.30 16.98
CA GLY A 16 21.19 -2.21 18.07
C GLY A 16 19.80 -2.88 17.98
N GLY A 17 19.26 -3.10 16.77
CA GLY A 17 18.04 -3.91 16.60
C GLY A 17 16.71 -3.16 16.80
N ILE A 18 16.75 -1.83 16.97
CA ILE A 18 15.55 -0.99 17.05
C ILE A 18 15.18 -0.52 15.64
N ILE A 19 13.95 -0.81 15.20
CA ILE A 19 13.43 -0.37 13.89
C ILE A 19 13.28 1.16 13.92
N CYS A 20 13.99 1.87 13.05
CA CYS A 20 13.92 3.34 12.95
C CYS A 20 12.56 3.78 12.36
N ALA A 21 12.05 4.95 12.76
CA ALA A 21 10.76 5.48 12.25
C ALA A 21 10.74 5.61 10.71
N TYR A 22 11.90 5.93 10.10
CA TYR A 22 12.06 5.99 8.66
C TYR A 22 11.86 4.62 7.98
N CYS A 23 12.36 3.53 8.57
CA CYS A 23 12.13 2.16 8.09
C CYS A 23 10.66 1.77 8.21
N ILE A 24 9.98 2.17 9.28
CA ILE A 24 8.54 1.93 9.45
C ILE A 24 7.77 2.64 8.34
N GLN A 25 8.06 3.92 8.11
CA GLN A 25 7.42 4.72 7.06
C GLN A 25 7.64 4.12 5.66
N LEU A 26 8.89 3.74 5.32
CA LEU A 26 9.19 3.08 4.06
C LEU A 26 8.44 1.75 3.90
N THR A 27 8.36 0.96 4.96
CA THR A 27 7.65 -0.33 4.93
C THR A 27 6.16 -0.13 4.70
N ILE A 28 5.54 0.83 5.39
CA ILE A 28 4.12 1.17 5.21
C ILE A 28 3.87 1.62 3.76
N VAL A 29 4.71 2.52 3.23
CA VAL A 29 4.55 3.02 1.86
C VAL A 29 4.76 1.91 0.83
N ALA A 30 5.72 1.02 1.04
CA ALA A 30 5.93 -0.14 0.16
C ALA A 30 4.69 -1.04 0.15
N ILE A 31 4.11 -1.33 1.32
CA ILE A 31 2.87 -2.11 1.44
C ILE A 31 1.73 -1.39 0.72
N MET A 32 1.57 -0.08 0.91
CA MET A 32 0.53 0.71 0.23
C MET A 32 0.64 0.64 -1.29
N ILE A 33 1.86 0.79 -1.84
CA ILE A 33 2.08 0.72 -3.30
C ILE A 33 1.72 -0.67 -3.83
N VAL A 34 2.19 -1.74 -3.16
CA VAL A 34 1.91 -3.12 -3.56
C VAL A 34 0.42 -3.41 -3.50
N LEU A 35 -0.25 -3.04 -2.40
CA LEU A 35 -1.68 -3.25 -2.24
C LEU A 35 -2.48 -2.43 -3.26
N GLY A 36 -2.15 -1.15 -3.45
CA GLY A 36 -2.79 -0.30 -4.46
C GLY A 36 -2.71 -0.89 -5.87
N ALA A 37 -1.51 -1.38 -6.25
CA ALA A 37 -1.30 -2.05 -7.53
C ALA A 37 -2.13 -3.35 -7.66
N LEU A 38 -2.14 -4.20 -6.62
CA LEU A 38 -2.91 -5.45 -6.62
C LEU A 38 -4.42 -5.18 -6.73
N ILE A 39 -4.93 -4.19 -5.99
CA ILE A 39 -6.34 -3.78 -6.01
C ILE A 39 -6.73 -3.24 -7.40
N ALA A 40 -5.89 -2.41 -8.02
CA ALA A 40 -6.14 -1.88 -9.36
C ALA A 40 -6.14 -2.99 -10.44
N TRP A 41 -5.23 -3.96 -10.31
CA TRP A 41 -5.03 -5.01 -11.32
C TRP A 41 -6.04 -6.15 -11.23
N LYS A 42 -6.41 -6.58 -10.01
CA LYS A 42 -7.33 -7.70 -9.76
C LYS A 42 -8.50 -7.31 -8.83
N PRO A 43 -9.31 -6.29 -9.19
CA PRO A 43 -10.37 -5.78 -8.33
C PRO A 43 -11.40 -6.85 -7.93
N LYS A 44 -11.74 -7.77 -8.85
CA LYS A 44 -12.67 -8.87 -8.57
C LYS A 44 -12.16 -9.77 -7.43
N LYS A 45 -10.88 -10.18 -7.47
CA LYS A 45 -10.29 -11.01 -6.41
C LYS A 45 -10.23 -10.25 -5.08
N THR A 46 -9.94 -8.95 -5.12
CA THR A 46 -9.96 -8.11 -3.93
C THR A 46 -11.34 -8.07 -3.29
N ILE A 47 -12.39 -7.89 -4.08
CA ILE A 47 -13.79 -7.91 -3.61
C ILE A 47 -14.13 -9.29 -3.04
N ASP A 48 -13.74 -10.39 -3.70
CA ASP A 48 -13.99 -11.75 -3.21
C ASP A 48 -13.30 -12.00 -1.86
N ILE A 49 -12.03 -11.57 -1.71
CA ILE A 49 -11.30 -11.64 -0.43
C ILE A 49 -11.99 -10.80 0.64
N GLN A 50 -12.43 -9.59 0.29
CA GLN A 50 -13.18 -8.72 1.19
C GLN A 50 -14.44 -9.46 1.67
N ILE A 51 -15.26 -9.99 0.76
CA ILE A 51 -16.46 -10.76 1.13
C ILE A 51 -16.12 -11.95 2.04
N ALA A 52 -15.03 -12.68 1.76
CA ALA A 52 -14.60 -13.80 2.59
C ALA A 52 -14.19 -13.39 4.02
N ILE A 53 -13.47 -12.27 4.16
CA ILE A 53 -13.09 -11.71 5.47
C ILE A 53 -14.34 -11.29 6.23
N TYR A 54 -15.23 -10.52 5.61
CA TYR A 54 -16.47 -10.03 6.25
C TYR A 54 -17.42 -11.17 6.62
N ARG A 55 -17.47 -12.26 5.84
CA ARG A 55 -18.23 -13.47 6.16
C ARG A 55 -17.77 -14.11 7.47
N SER A 56 -16.48 -14.02 7.82
CA SER A 56 -15.95 -14.56 9.09
C SER A 56 -16.52 -13.84 10.31
N PHE A 57 -16.92 -12.57 10.17
CA PHE A 57 -17.60 -11.78 11.19
C PHE A 57 -19.13 -11.91 11.13
N ASN A 58 -19.64 -12.89 10.38
CA ASN A 58 -21.07 -13.11 10.11
C ASN A 58 -21.76 -11.91 9.42
N TRP A 59 -20.98 -11.04 8.77
CA TRP A 59 -21.50 -9.89 8.04
C TRP A 59 -21.73 -10.27 6.57
N LYS A 60 -22.98 -10.24 6.13
CA LYS A 60 -23.33 -10.47 4.71
C LYS A 60 -23.06 -9.20 3.90
N LEU A 61 -21.95 -9.22 3.16
CA LEU A 61 -21.64 -8.23 2.14
C LEU A 61 -22.02 -8.83 0.78
N GLU A 62 -23.05 -8.28 0.13
CA GLU A 62 -23.45 -8.67 -1.22
C GLU A 62 -23.33 -7.48 -2.16
N PRO A 63 -22.70 -7.67 -3.33
CA PRO A 63 -22.50 -6.60 -4.28
C PRO A 63 -23.83 -6.20 -4.91
N ILE A 64 -24.18 -4.91 -4.88
CA ILE A 64 -25.42 -4.42 -5.52
C ILE A 64 -25.29 -4.53 -7.05
N SER A 65 -24.09 -4.25 -7.55
CA SER A 65 -23.74 -4.40 -8.96
C SER A 65 -22.25 -4.66 -9.09
N MET A 66 -21.90 -5.88 -9.53
CA MET A 66 -20.50 -6.29 -9.67
C MET A 66 -19.69 -5.37 -10.59
N GLU A 67 -20.29 -4.88 -11.68
CA GLU A 67 -19.59 -4.00 -12.62
C GLU A 67 -19.25 -2.64 -12.01
N LYS A 68 -20.18 -2.06 -11.23
CA LYS A 68 -19.95 -0.78 -10.54
C LYS A 68 -18.88 -0.93 -9.47
N GLU A 69 -18.92 -2.01 -8.70
CA GLU A 69 -17.93 -2.26 -7.66
C GLU A 69 -16.55 -2.54 -8.24
N ILE A 70 -16.43 -3.32 -9.31
CA ILE A 70 -15.16 -3.53 -10.01
C ILE A 70 -14.56 -2.20 -10.48
N ARG A 71 -15.38 -1.30 -11.03
CA ARG A 71 -14.91 0.02 -11.47
C ARG A 71 -14.46 0.87 -10.30
N ASN A 72 -15.25 0.93 -9.23
CA ASN A 72 -14.92 1.72 -8.04
C ASN A 72 -13.68 1.20 -7.31
N THR A 73 -13.57 -0.12 -7.11
CA THR A 73 -12.41 -0.76 -6.50
C THR A 73 -11.15 -0.55 -7.35
N ARG A 74 -11.26 -0.59 -8.68
CA ARG A 74 -10.13 -0.26 -9.56
C ARG A 74 -9.68 1.19 -9.40
N ILE A 75 -10.61 2.15 -9.39
CA ILE A 75 -10.31 3.57 -9.17
C ILE A 75 -9.66 3.76 -7.80
N MET A 76 -10.21 3.15 -6.76
CA MET A 76 -9.64 3.17 -5.41
C MET A 76 -8.20 2.63 -5.39
N GLY A 77 -7.95 1.50 -6.06
CA GLY A 77 -6.60 0.94 -6.19
C GLY A 77 -5.62 1.91 -6.85
N PHE A 78 -6.03 2.58 -7.94
CA PHE A 78 -5.20 3.60 -8.58
C PHE A 78 -4.94 4.81 -7.68
N VAL A 79 -5.94 5.29 -6.95
CA VAL A 79 -5.78 6.39 -5.98
C VAL A 79 -4.77 6.01 -4.90
N VAL A 80 -4.88 4.82 -4.31
CA VAL A 80 -3.94 4.31 -3.31
C VAL A 80 -2.53 4.20 -3.88
N LEU A 81 -2.39 3.70 -5.12
CA LEU A 81 -1.11 3.59 -5.79
C LEU A 81 -0.46 4.96 -6.03
N ILE A 82 -1.23 5.94 -6.53
CA ILE A 82 -0.75 7.31 -6.75
C ILE A 82 -0.30 7.95 -5.43
N LEU A 83 -1.13 7.87 -4.39
CA LEU A 83 -0.78 8.38 -3.06
C LEU A 83 0.48 7.70 -2.52
N GLY A 84 0.62 6.38 -2.68
CA GLY A 84 1.81 5.64 -2.28
C GLY A 84 3.08 6.12 -3.00
N VAL A 85 3.02 6.34 -4.31
CA VAL A 85 4.15 6.88 -5.10
C VAL A 85 4.50 8.31 -4.67
N LEU A 86 3.50 9.16 -4.44
CA LEU A 86 3.71 10.51 -3.92
C LEU A 86 4.35 10.49 -2.53
N SER A 87 3.84 9.67 -1.61
CA SER A 87 4.44 9.48 -0.29
C SER A 87 5.88 8.96 -0.37
N LEU A 88 6.18 8.03 -1.27
CA LEU A 88 7.54 7.56 -1.49
C LEU A 88 8.45 8.68 -1.98
N SER A 89 8.01 9.44 -2.99
CA SER A 89 8.78 10.59 -3.48
C SER A 89 9.03 11.63 -2.39
N TYR A 90 8.03 11.90 -1.55
CA TYR A 90 8.17 12.80 -0.42
C TYR A 90 9.22 12.30 0.59
N ILE A 91 9.16 11.03 1.00
CA ILE A 91 10.12 10.42 1.94
C ILE A 91 11.56 10.40 1.38
N LEU A 92 11.71 10.29 0.06
CA LEU A 92 13.02 10.26 -0.61
C LEU A 92 13.60 11.66 -0.87
N LEU A 93 12.74 12.67 -1.06
CA LEU A 93 13.14 14.05 -1.35
C LEU A 93 13.32 14.90 -0.10
N MET A 94 12.52 14.66 0.94
CA MET A 94 12.75 15.26 2.25
C MET A 94 13.99 14.70 2.88
#